data_AF-A0AAW0BMC0-F1
#
_entry.id   AF-A0AAW0BMC0-F1
#
_cell.length_a   1.000
_cell.length_b   1.000
_cell.length_c   1.000
_cell.angle_alpha   90.00
_cell.angle_beta   90.00
_cell.angle_gamma   90.00
#
_symmetry.space_group_name_H-M   'P 1'
#
loop_
_entity.id
_entity.type
_entity.pdbx_description
1 polymer ?
#
loop_
_entity_poly.entity_id
_entity_poly.type
_entity_poly.pdbx_seq_one_letter_code
_entity_poly.pdbx_strand_id
1 'polypeptide(L)'
;MQNPSSEIVAVVSLLTAAAVPEVQKAAFYKYMTPDAGFRHPICSVTPGAGSRDQMLGIFQWYRIMSPNIDIKVNSVVHDTANNVILLDVVQRFHIRLSPFKPAPSRLLVRLTLRLENGLYRIAMQEDFYHPDDFMSLLVPPLAPLVRTSLSLASFVSEISAKFGQLFGIWSTSGHDAHHAGLYDKRD
;
A
#
# COMPACT_ATOMS: atom_id res chain seq x y z
N MET A 1 20.61 -2.77 -0.17
CA MET A 1 20.60 -2.24 1.21
C MET A 1 21.39 -3.21 2.07
N GLN A 2 22.30 -2.69 2.88
CA GLN A 2 23.03 -3.47 3.88
C GLN A 2 22.21 -3.55 5.17
N ASN A 3 21.56 -2.45 5.55
CA ASN A 3 20.62 -2.36 6.66
C ASN A 3 19.28 -1.79 6.17
N PRO A 4 18.35 -2.67 5.72
CA PRO A 4 17.08 -2.26 5.14
C PRO A 4 16.26 -1.32 6.03
N SER A 5 16.18 -1.57 7.34
CA SER A 5 15.38 -0.75 8.27
C SER A 5 15.82 0.71 8.30
N SER A 6 17.13 0.96 8.22
CA SER A 6 17.70 2.32 8.25
C SER A 6 17.72 3.01 6.88
N GLU A 7 17.83 2.24 5.80
CA GLU A 7 18.02 2.78 4.45
C GLU A 7 16.70 2.97 3.69
N ILE A 8 15.64 2.23 4.05
CA ILE A 8 14.47 2.08 3.18
C ILE A 8 13.73 3.40 2.90
N VAL A 9 13.71 4.33 3.86
CA VAL A 9 13.08 5.64 3.69
C VAL A 9 13.74 6.41 2.53
N ALA A 10 15.08 6.45 2.51
CA ALA A 10 15.83 7.10 1.45
C ALA A 10 15.65 6.37 0.10
N VAL A 11 15.62 5.03 0.12
CA VAL A 11 15.39 4.21 -1.08
C VAL A 11 14.03 4.51 -1.70
N VAL A 12 12.96 4.56 -0.89
CA VAL A 12 11.61 4.89 -1.37
C VAL A 12 11.57 6.29 -1.96
N SER A 13 12.18 7.29 -1.31
CA SER A 13 12.29 8.64 -1.86
C SER A 13 13.04 8.68 -3.20
N LEU A 14 14.12 7.91 -3.36
CA LEU A 14 14.86 7.82 -4.62
C LEU A 14 14.03 7.17 -5.75
N LEU A 15 13.26 6.13 -5.43
CA LEU A 15 12.43 5.43 -6.41
C LEU A 15 11.23 6.27 -6.86
N THR A 16 10.62 7.04 -5.96
CA THR A 16 9.31 7.70 -6.20
C THR A 16 9.40 9.20 -6.43
N ALA A 17 10.33 9.89 -5.77
CA ALA A 17 10.36 11.34 -5.66
C ALA A 17 11.67 11.98 -6.14
N ALA A 18 12.60 11.19 -6.72
CA ALA A 18 13.83 11.74 -7.29
C ALA A 18 13.54 12.82 -8.34
N ALA A 19 14.22 13.95 -8.21
CA ALA A 19 14.06 15.09 -9.11
C ALA A 19 14.68 14.84 -10.50
N VAL A 20 15.72 14.00 -10.56
CA VAL A 20 16.50 13.71 -11.77
C VAL A 20 16.15 12.30 -12.28
N PRO A 21 15.71 12.15 -13.55
CA PRO A 21 15.32 10.85 -14.11
C PRO A 21 16.41 9.77 -14.02
N GLU A 22 17.66 10.14 -14.27
CA GLU A 22 18.78 9.20 -14.19
C GLU A 22 19.05 8.71 -12.76
N VAL A 23 18.76 9.52 -11.74
CA VAL A 23 18.86 9.11 -10.33
C VAL A 23 17.78 8.08 -10.00
N GLN A 24 16.55 8.31 -10.45
CA GLN A 24 15.45 7.34 -10.29
C GLN A 24 15.79 6.01 -10.98
N LYS A 25 16.24 6.08 -12.23
CA LYS A 25 16.66 4.91 -13.01
C LYS A 25 17.77 4.14 -12.30
N ALA A 26 18.85 4.82 -11.89
CA ALA A 26 19.94 4.19 -11.16
C ALA A 26 19.47 3.54 -9.84
N ALA A 27 18.53 4.17 -9.14
CA ALA A 27 17.94 3.59 -7.93
C ALA A 27 17.18 2.29 -8.22
N PHE A 28 16.41 2.22 -9.31
CA PHE A 28 15.75 0.97 -9.75
C PHE A 28 16.77 -0.15 -9.98
N TYR A 29 17.83 0.10 -10.76
CA TYR A 29 18.85 -0.92 -11.02
C TYR A 29 19.65 -1.33 -9.78
N LYS A 30 19.81 -0.43 -8.81
CA LYS A 30 20.52 -0.69 -7.55
C LYS A 30 19.68 -1.48 -6.54
N TYR A 31 18.42 -1.10 -6.36
CA TYR A 31 17.60 -1.53 -5.24
C TYR A 31 16.51 -2.54 -5.60
N MET A 32 16.12 -2.69 -6.88
CA MET A 32 15.15 -3.70 -7.33
C MET A 32 15.85 -4.90 -7.95
N THR A 33 15.34 -6.11 -7.70
CA THR A 33 15.82 -7.31 -8.41
C THR A 33 15.44 -7.22 -9.90
N PRO A 34 16.18 -7.88 -10.82
CA PRO A 34 15.86 -7.86 -12.25
C PRO A 34 14.46 -8.39 -12.59
N ASP A 35 13.93 -9.24 -11.73
CA ASP A 35 12.62 -9.91 -11.80
C ASP A 35 11.57 -9.32 -10.83
N ALA A 36 11.73 -8.06 -10.40
CA ALA A 36 10.86 -7.45 -9.40
C ALA A 36 9.39 -7.33 -9.86
N GLY A 37 8.46 -7.66 -8.97
CA GLY A 37 7.02 -7.49 -9.19
C GLY A 37 6.43 -6.24 -8.55
N PHE A 38 5.24 -5.85 -9.03
CA PHE A 38 4.51 -4.69 -8.54
C PHE A 38 3.00 -4.96 -8.51
N ARG A 39 2.32 -4.55 -7.45
CA ARG A 39 0.85 -4.52 -7.39
C ARG A 39 0.38 -3.20 -6.80
N HIS A 40 -0.40 -2.50 -7.58
CA HIS A 40 -1.02 -1.23 -7.23
C HIS A 40 -2.50 -1.28 -7.64
N PRO A 41 -3.40 -0.49 -7.03
CA PRO A 41 -4.83 -0.56 -7.36
C PRO A 41 -5.21 -0.36 -8.84
N ILE A 42 -4.36 0.27 -9.66
CA ILE A 42 -4.64 0.52 -11.09
C ILE A 42 -3.75 -0.25 -12.07
N CYS A 43 -2.67 -0.85 -11.61
CA CYS A 43 -1.73 -1.56 -12.48
C CYS A 43 -0.92 -2.59 -11.70
N SER A 44 -0.38 -3.55 -12.43
CA SER A 44 0.45 -4.60 -11.86
C SER A 44 1.53 -5.03 -12.84
N VAL A 45 2.61 -5.56 -12.29
CA VAL A 45 3.72 -6.18 -12.99
C VAL A 45 3.95 -7.54 -12.36
N THR A 46 3.78 -8.60 -13.15
CA THR A 46 4.11 -9.96 -12.73
C THR A 46 5.64 -10.13 -12.69
N PRO A 47 6.21 -10.71 -11.60
CA PRO A 47 7.64 -11.02 -11.54
C PRO A 47 8.11 -11.84 -12.75
N GLY A 48 9.24 -11.46 -13.35
CA GLY A 48 9.79 -12.16 -14.51
C GLY A 48 10.87 -11.39 -15.27
N ALA A 49 11.38 -11.95 -16.36
CA ALA A 49 12.40 -11.28 -17.18
C ALA A 49 11.89 -9.92 -17.70
N GLY A 50 12.66 -8.85 -17.47
CA GLY A 50 12.32 -7.49 -17.92
C GLY A 50 11.28 -6.76 -17.05
N SER A 51 10.71 -7.42 -16.03
CA SER A 51 9.68 -6.82 -15.15
C SER A 51 10.17 -5.57 -14.42
N ARG A 52 11.44 -5.51 -14.01
CA ARG A 52 12.03 -4.29 -13.41
C ARG A 52 11.97 -3.08 -14.34
N ASP A 53 12.24 -3.27 -15.64
CA ASP A 53 12.21 -2.17 -16.61
C ASP A 53 10.77 -1.72 -16.90
N GLN A 54 9.82 -2.67 -16.93
CA GLN A 54 8.39 -2.35 -17.00
C GLN A 54 7.95 -1.50 -15.79
N MET A 55 8.39 -1.89 -14.59
CA MET A 55 8.10 -1.20 -13.35
C MET A 55 8.73 0.20 -13.32
N LEU A 56 9.98 0.35 -13.80
CA LEU A 56 10.60 1.66 -14.01
C LEU A 56 9.75 2.56 -14.93
N GLY A 57 9.24 2.02 -16.03
CA GLY A 57 8.36 2.75 -16.95
C GLY A 57 7.10 3.28 -16.27
N ILE A 58 6.49 2.51 -15.36
CA ILE A 58 5.34 2.95 -14.56
C ILE A 58 5.71 4.12 -13.65
N PHE A 59 6.83 4.03 -12.94
CA PHE A 59 7.26 5.09 -12.01
C PHE A 59 7.69 6.36 -12.76
N GLN A 60 8.29 6.22 -13.94
CA GLN A 60 8.54 7.36 -14.84
C GLN A 60 7.23 7.98 -15.33
N TRP A 61 6.24 7.16 -15.70
CA TRP A 61 4.92 7.65 -16.07
C TRP A 61 4.26 8.40 -14.91
N TYR A 62 4.38 7.92 -13.68
CA TYR A 62 3.88 8.63 -12.49
C TYR A 62 4.55 10.00 -12.32
N ARG A 63 5.86 10.10 -12.56
CA ARG A 63 6.58 11.37 -12.54
C ARG A 63 6.16 12.31 -13.68
N ILE A 64 5.84 11.78 -14.85
CA ILE A 64 5.28 12.55 -15.97
C ILE A 64 3.89 13.07 -15.58
N MET A 65 3.03 12.22 -15.01
CA MET A 65 1.71 12.64 -14.56
C MET A 65 1.75 13.64 -13.42
N SER A 66 2.72 13.54 -12.50
CA SER A 66 2.88 14.44 -11.36
C SER A 66 4.35 14.90 -11.24
N PRO A 67 4.72 16.06 -11.81
CA PRO A 67 6.10 16.55 -11.77
C PRO A 67 6.65 16.80 -10.37
N ASN A 68 5.76 17.11 -9.42
CA ASN A 68 6.09 17.31 -8.02
C ASN A 68 5.38 16.22 -7.21
N ILE A 69 6.13 15.23 -6.75
CA ILE A 69 5.64 14.18 -5.86
C ILE A 69 6.27 14.44 -4.51
N ASP A 70 5.44 14.60 -3.49
CA ASP A 70 5.86 14.64 -2.09
C ASP A 70 5.47 13.30 -1.45
N ILE A 71 6.42 12.69 -0.75
CA ILE A 71 6.24 11.40 -0.10
C ILE A 71 6.84 11.46 1.30
N LYS A 72 6.05 11.05 2.30
CA LYS A 72 6.45 10.98 3.69
C LYS A 72 6.23 9.56 4.20
N VAL A 73 7.28 8.94 4.71
CA VAL A 73 7.20 7.68 5.45
C VAL A 73 6.94 8.02 6.92
N ASN A 74 5.80 7.60 7.45
CA ASN A 74 5.43 7.82 8.85
C ASN A 74 6.00 6.76 9.78
N SER A 75 6.03 5.50 9.34
CA SER A 75 6.59 4.39 10.12
C SER A 75 7.16 3.31 9.21
N VAL A 76 8.11 2.55 9.78
CA VAL A 76 8.78 1.41 9.15
C VAL A 76 8.71 0.24 10.12
N VAL A 77 8.20 -0.89 9.65
CA VAL A 77 8.23 -2.17 10.37
C VAL A 77 8.98 -3.17 9.51
N HIS A 78 10.07 -3.72 10.02
CA HIS A 78 10.86 -4.73 9.32
C HIS A 78 10.67 -6.08 10.00
N ASP A 79 10.02 -7.00 9.29
CA ASP A 79 9.98 -8.42 9.61
C ASP A 79 11.19 -9.10 8.98
N THR A 80 12.26 -9.22 9.77
CA THR A 80 13.52 -9.84 9.33
C THR A 80 13.40 -11.33 9.07
N ALA A 81 12.45 -12.03 9.72
CA ALA A 81 12.27 -13.46 9.55
C ALA A 81 11.72 -13.78 8.16
N ASN A 82 10.78 -12.95 7.67
CA ASN A 82 10.18 -13.12 6.36
C ASN A 82 10.82 -12.24 5.27
N ASN A 83 11.83 -11.42 5.62
CA ASN A 83 12.44 -10.42 4.74
C ASN A 83 11.39 -9.46 4.15
N VAL A 84 10.48 -8.95 5.00
CA VAL A 84 9.40 -8.05 4.59
C VAL A 84 9.54 -6.71 5.31
N ILE A 85 9.38 -5.61 4.57
CA ILE A 85 9.19 -4.28 5.17
C ILE A 85 7.77 -3.82 4.90
N LEU A 86 7.10 -3.36 5.96
CA LEU A 86 5.85 -2.63 5.88
C LEU A 86 6.12 -1.16 6.15
N LEU A 87 5.62 -0.30 5.27
CA LEU A 87 5.76 1.14 5.36
C LEU A 87 4.37 1.76 5.46
N ASP A 88 4.21 2.66 6.41
CA ASP A 88 3.11 3.62 6.43
C ASP A 88 3.55 4.88 5.68
N VAL A 89 2.89 5.17 4.57
CA VAL A 89 3.27 6.26 3.68
C VAL A 89 2.11 7.22 3.50
N VAL A 90 2.41 8.51 3.43
CA VAL A 90 1.50 9.53 2.89
C VAL A 90 2.18 10.17 1.70
N GLN A 91 1.47 10.23 0.57
CA GLN A 91 1.94 10.92 -0.63
C GLN A 91 0.98 12.03 -1.04
N ARG A 92 1.53 13.06 -1.69
CA ARG A 92 0.75 14.06 -2.42
C ARG A 92 1.09 13.93 -3.89
N PHE A 93 0.14 13.38 -4.63
CA PHE A 93 0.24 13.23 -6.07
C PHE A 93 -0.67 14.27 -6.74
N HIS A 94 -0.11 15.09 -7.63
CA HIS A 94 -0.88 16.09 -8.37
C HIS A 94 -0.82 15.78 -9.86
N ILE A 95 -1.91 15.23 -10.39
CA ILE A 95 -2.07 14.98 -11.82
C ILE A 95 -1.99 16.32 -12.56
N ARG A 96 -1.02 16.47 -13.46
CA ARG A 96 -0.63 17.69 -14.17
C ARG A 96 -1.81 18.41 -14.85
N LEU A 97 -2.77 17.65 -15.36
CA LEU A 97 -3.94 18.17 -16.08
C LEU A 97 -5.20 18.26 -15.19
N SER A 98 -5.11 17.90 -13.92
CA SER A 98 -6.25 17.96 -13.01
C SER A 98 -6.52 19.40 -12.56
N PRO A 99 -7.77 19.88 -12.61
CA PRO A 99 -8.14 21.20 -12.09
C PRO A 99 -8.22 21.23 -10.56
N PHE A 100 -8.07 20.09 -9.88
CA PHE A 100 -8.25 19.97 -8.43
C PHE A 100 -6.93 20.08 -7.68
N LYS A 101 -6.98 20.73 -6.50
CA LYS A 101 -5.84 20.74 -5.57
C LYS A 101 -5.52 19.30 -5.13
N PRO A 102 -4.24 18.91 -5.06
CA PRO A 102 -3.88 17.59 -4.58
C PRO A 102 -4.25 17.43 -3.10
N ALA A 103 -4.70 16.23 -2.73
CA ALA A 103 -4.96 15.85 -1.35
C ALA A 103 -3.89 14.84 -0.87
N PRO A 104 -3.62 14.79 0.44
CA PRO A 104 -2.81 13.71 0.99
C PRO A 104 -3.54 12.37 0.79
N SER A 105 -2.81 11.37 0.32
CA SER A 105 -3.27 9.99 0.18
C SER A 105 -2.38 9.09 1.01
N ARG A 106 -2.97 8.39 1.99
CA ARG A 106 -2.26 7.42 2.83
C ARG A 106 -2.32 6.02 2.18
N LEU A 107 -1.22 5.29 2.25
CA LEU A 107 -1.12 3.90 1.82
C LEU A 107 -0.22 3.09 2.74
N LEU A 108 -0.45 1.79 2.77
CA LEU A 108 0.51 0.82 3.29
C LEU A 108 1.27 0.21 2.11
N VAL A 109 2.60 0.24 2.19
CA VAL A 109 3.46 -0.40 1.19
C VAL A 109 4.10 -1.63 1.82
N ARG A 110 3.90 -2.79 1.20
CA ARG A 110 4.57 -4.04 1.56
C ARG A 110 5.68 -4.31 0.55
N LEU A 111 6.91 -4.39 1.04
CA LEU A 111 8.09 -4.72 0.26
C LEU A 111 8.60 -6.10 0.65
N THR A 112 8.62 -7.04 -0.29
CA THR A 112 9.33 -8.30 -0.11
C THR A 112 10.78 -8.09 -0.55
N LEU A 113 11.72 -8.40 0.31
CA LEU A 113 13.15 -8.29 0.06
C LEU A 113 13.76 -9.65 -0.30
N ARG A 114 14.79 -9.62 -1.13
CA ARG A 114 15.63 -10.76 -1.46
C ARG A 114 17.09 -10.38 -1.21
N LEU A 115 17.82 -11.28 -0.54
CA LEU A 115 19.26 -11.11 -0.31
C LEU A 115 20.01 -11.64 -1.54
N GLU A 116 20.71 -10.75 -2.25
CA GLU A 116 21.52 -11.08 -3.42
C GLU A 116 22.92 -10.48 -3.24
N ASN A 117 23.96 -11.30 -3.31
CA ASN A 117 25.36 -10.86 -3.19
C ASN A 117 25.64 -10.04 -1.91
N GLY A 118 25.02 -10.44 -0.79
CA GLY A 118 25.16 -9.73 0.49
C GLY A 118 24.38 -8.41 0.60
N LEU A 119 23.53 -8.09 -0.38
CA LEU A 119 22.69 -6.89 -0.38
C LEU A 119 21.22 -7.25 -0.49
N TYR A 120 20.39 -6.63 0.33
CA TYR A 120 18.94 -6.71 0.18
C TYR A 120 18.46 -5.84 -0.97
N ARG A 121 17.64 -6.44 -1.84
CA ARG A 121 16.93 -5.81 -2.94
C ARG A 121 15.44 -6.07 -2.84
N ILE A 122 14.63 -5.18 -3.38
CA ILE A 122 13.18 -5.29 -3.44
C ILE A 122 12.83 -6.23 -4.59
N ALA A 123 12.19 -7.35 -4.27
CA ALA A 123 11.71 -8.34 -5.25
C ALA A 123 10.21 -8.20 -5.52
N MET A 124 9.46 -7.56 -4.61
CA MET A 124 8.05 -7.29 -4.78
C MET A 124 7.67 -6.03 -4.04
N GLN A 125 6.88 -5.17 -4.66
CA GLN A 125 6.19 -4.05 -4.01
C GLN A 125 4.67 -4.21 -4.17
N GLU A 126 3.94 -4.09 -3.07
CA GLU A 126 2.48 -4.10 -3.04
C GLU A 126 1.97 -2.86 -2.30
N ASP A 127 1.10 -2.11 -2.97
CA ASP A 127 0.55 -0.85 -2.46
C ASP A 127 -0.93 -1.04 -2.09
N PHE A 128 -1.26 -0.82 -0.82
CA PHE A 128 -2.60 -0.94 -0.27
C PHE A 128 -3.13 0.41 0.16
N TYR A 129 -4.21 0.85 -0.48
CA TYR A 129 -4.90 2.09 -0.14
C TYR A 129 -6.23 1.78 0.50
N HIS A 130 -6.62 2.62 1.45
CA HIS A 130 -8.02 2.69 1.82
C HIS A 130 -8.82 3.36 0.67
N PRO A 131 -10.09 3.00 0.41
CA PRO A 131 -10.82 3.51 -0.76
C PRO A 131 -10.92 5.03 -0.87
N ASP A 132 -11.06 5.75 0.24
CA ASP A 132 -11.13 7.23 0.24
C ASP A 132 -9.75 7.87 0.07
N ASP A 133 -8.69 7.27 0.61
CA ASP A 133 -7.30 7.67 0.33
C ASP A 133 -6.94 7.46 -1.15
N PHE A 134 -7.39 6.36 -1.74
CA PHE A 134 -7.21 6.09 -3.16
C PHE A 134 -7.96 7.11 -4.02
N MET A 135 -9.18 7.48 -3.62
CA MET A 135 -9.92 8.54 -4.29
C MET A 135 -9.26 9.91 -4.10
N SER A 136 -8.60 10.14 -2.96
CA SER A 136 -7.81 11.35 -2.69
C SER A 136 -6.59 11.47 -3.60
N LEU A 137 -6.05 10.33 -4.08
CA LEU A 137 -4.99 10.28 -5.08
C LEU A 137 -5.49 10.65 -6.48
N LEU A 138 -6.66 10.12 -6.88
CA LEU A 138 -7.18 10.24 -8.25
C LEU A 138 -8.02 11.51 -8.47
N VAL A 139 -9.06 11.68 -7.64
CA VAL A 139 -10.06 12.74 -7.76
C VAL A 139 -10.46 13.21 -6.35
N PRO A 140 -9.64 14.10 -5.74
CA PRO A 140 -9.84 14.53 -4.35
C PRO A 140 -11.27 14.94 -3.95
N PRO A 141 -12.05 15.65 -4.79
CA PRO A 141 -13.43 16.01 -4.45
C PRO A 141 -14.37 14.81 -4.21
N LEU A 142 -14.04 13.62 -4.71
CA LEU A 142 -14.85 12.41 -4.53
C LEU A 142 -14.51 11.64 -3.25
N ALA A 143 -13.40 11.93 -2.58
CA ALA A 143 -13.00 11.22 -1.36
C ALA A 143 -14.05 11.35 -0.22
N PRO A 144 -14.64 12.54 0.06
CA PRO A 144 -15.71 12.66 1.04
C PRO A 144 -16.94 11.82 0.68
N LEU A 145 -17.28 11.72 -0.61
CA LEU A 145 -18.39 10.88 -1.07
C LEU A 145 -18.11 9.41 -0.73
N VAL A 146 -16.93 8.88 -1.06
CA VAL A 146 -16.54 7.50 -0.70
C VAL A 146 -16.64 7.28 0.80
N ARG A 147 -16.13 8.20 1.62
CA ARG A 147 -16.21 8.11 3.09
C ARG A 147 -17.65 8.08 3.59
N THR A 148 -18.53 8.91 3.02
CA THR A 148 -19.96 8.91 3.38
C THR A 148 -20.65 7.62 2.98
N SER A 149 -20.34 7.07 1.81
CA SER A 149 -20.87 5.78 1.35
C SER A 149 -20.43 4.63 2.25
N LEU A 150 -19.16 4.61 2.67
CA LEU A 150 -18.67 3.62 3.64
C LEU A 150 -19.41 3.71 4.97
N SER A 151 -19.64 4.93 5.47
CA SER A 151 -20.37 5.16 6.74
C SER A 151 -21.84 4.73 6.62
N LEU A 152 -22.49 5.03 5.50
CA LEU A 152 -23.86 4.60 5.22
C LEU A 152 -23.95 3.08 5.13
N ALA A 153 -22.98 2.42 4.48
CA ALA A 153 -22.93 0.98 4.42
C ALA A 153 -22.84 0.35 5.82
N SER A 154 -22.02 0.89 6.72
CA SER A 154 -21.95 0.45 8.12
C SER A 154 -23.31 0.56 8.82
N PHE A 155 -24.01 1.69 8.65
CA PHE A 155 -25.34 1.89 9.23
C PHE A 155 -26.38 0.90 8.67
N VAL A 156 -26.40 0.68 7.36
CA VAL A 156 -27.29 -0.30 6.71
C VAL A 156 -26.98 -1.72 7.19
N SER A 157 -25.70 -2.07 7.35
CA SER A 157 -25.28 -3.36 7.88
C SER A 157 -25.76 -3.57 9.32
N GLU A 158 -25.69 -2.53 10.17
CA GLU A 158 -26.18 -2.60 11.55
C GLU A 158 -27.71 -2.82 11.59
N ILE A 159 -28.47 -2.06 10.81
CA ILE A 159 -29.94 -2.23 10.71
C ILE A 159 -30.29 -3.63 10.21
N SER A 160 -29.62 -4.07 9.14
CA SER A 160 -29.85 -5.40 8.56
C SER A 160 -29.53 -6.52 9.55
N ALA A 161 -28.46 -6.37 10.33
CA ALA A 161 -28.10 -7.31 11.39
C ALA A 161 -29.17 -7.38 12.48
N LYS A 162 -29.72 -6.24 12.92
CA LYS A 162 -30.83 -6.18 13.89
C LYS A 162 -32.09 -6.87 13.36
N PHE A 163 -32.44 -6.66 12.09
CA PHE A 163 -33.55 -7.38 11.46
C PHE A 163 -33.27 -8.89 11.40
N GLY A 164 -32.08 -9.30 10.97
CA GLY A 164 -31.68 -10.70 10.95
C GLY A 164 -31.74 -11.37 12.33
N GLN A 165 -31.32 -10.66 13.38
CA GLN A 165 -31.43 -11.11 14.78
C GLN A 165 -32.90 -11.24 15.22
N LEU A 166 -33.75 -10.26 14.88
CA LEU A 166 -35.18 -10.28 15.21
C LEU A 166 -35.91 -11.47 14.58
N PHE A 167 -35.56 -11.81 13.34
CA PHE A 167 -36.13 -12.96 12.62
C PHE A 167 -35.42 -14.29 12.91
N GLY A 168 -34.49 -14.33 13.89
CA GLY A 168 -33.83 -15.55 14.32
C GLY A 168 -32.84 -16.14 13.30
N ILE A 169 -32.49 -15.42 12.24
CA ILE A 169 -31.51 -15.86 11.23
C ILE A 169 -30.12 -16.01 11.87
N TRP A 170 -29.75 -15.05 12.73
CA TRP A 170 -28.53 -15.10 13.54
C TRP A 170 -28.74 -14.30 14.82
N SER A 171 -29.22 -14.94 15.88
CA SER A 171 -29.48 -14.28 17.18
C SER A 171 -28.34 -14.54 18.16
N THR A 172 -27.88 -13.50 18.87
CA THR A 172 -26.83 -13.61 19.91
C THR A 172 -27.43 -13.82 21.31
N SER A 173 -28.69 -14.24 21.40
CA SER A 173 -29.40 -14.42 22.67
C SER A 173 -29.30 -15.86 23.15
N GLY A 174 -28.16 -16.18 23.78
CA GLY A 174 -27.92 -17.43 24.51
C GLY A 174 -26.80 -17.23 25.53
N HIS A 175 -27.16 -17.12 26.80
CA HIS A 175 -26.25 -17.30 27.94
C HIS A 175 -25.61 -18.71 27.85
N ASP A 176 -24.33 -18.82 28.24
CA ASP A 176 -23.60 -20.07 28.52
C ASP A 176 -23.43 -21.07 27.38
N ALA A 177 -22.41 -20.83 26.55
CA ALA A 177 -21.66 -21.91 25.97
C ALA A 177 -20.19 -21.75 26.38
N HIS A 178 -19.72 -22.65 27.24
CA HIS A 178 -18.30 -22.92 27.47
C HIS A 178 -17.64 -23.20 26.12
N HIS A 179 -17.20 -22.16 25.42
CA HIS A 179 -16.31 -22.29 24.29
C HIS A 179 -14.90 -22.15 24.85
N ALA A 180 -14.31 -23.30 25.19
CA ALA A 180 -12.87 -23.43 25.22
C ALA A 180 -12.35 -22.77 23.94
N GLY A 181 -11.66 -21.64 24.08
CA GLY A 181 -11.09 -20.94 22.95
C GLY A 181 -10.15 -21.90 22.21
N LEU A 182 -10.00 -21.71 20.90
CA LEU A 182 -9.01 -22.42 20.08
C LEU A 182 -7.55 -22.26 20.57
N TYR A 183 -7.34 -21.51 21.65
CA TYR A 183 -6.06 -21.28 22.32
C TYR A 183 -5.99 -21.83 23.75
N ASP A 184 -7.03 -22.52 24.25
CA ASP A 184 -7.10 -23.04 25.63
C ASP A 184 -6.50 -24.45 25.77
N LYS A 185 -5.47 -24.74 24.96
CA LYS A 185 -4.60 -25.90 25.15
C LYS A 185 -3.16 -25.44 25.02
N ARG A 186 -2.59 -25.00 26.14
CA ARG A 186 -1.14 -25.07 26.38
C ARG A 186 -0.89 -25.50 27.82
N ASP A 187 -0.09 -26.57 27.87
CA ASP A 187 0.65 -27.18 28.98
C ASP A 187 -0.11 -28.21 29.84
#